data_AF-E0TEZ1-F1
#
_entry.id   AF-E0TEZ1-F1
#
_cell.length_a   1.000
_cell.length_b   1.000
_cell.length_c   1.000
_cell.angle_alpha   90.00
_cell.angle_beta   90.00
_cell.angle_gamma   90.00
#
_symmetry.space_group_name_H-M   'P 1'
#
loop_
_entity.id
_entity.type
_entity.pdbx_description
1 polymer ?
#
loop_
_entity_poly.entity_id
_entity_poly.type
_entity_poly.pdbx_seq_one_letter_code
_entity_poly.pdbx_strand_id
1 'polypeptide(L)' 'MASFLMRSVDAELLEHPAIQENEDWSTLAEKAHQALFVLYQSIGAESLRDGGKET' A
#
# COMPACT_ATOMS: atom_id res chain seq x y z
N MET A 1 8.08 3.16 -8.05
CA MET A 1 6.86 2.73 -8.78
C MET A 1 5.83 2.31 -7.74
N ALA A 2 4.73 3.06 -7.57
CA ALA A 2 3.61 2.55 -6.79
C ALA A 2 2.98 1.36 -7.53
N SER A 3 2.60 0.30 -6.81
CA SER A 3 1.93 -0.84 -7.43
C SER A 3 0.52 -0.48 -7.87
N PHE A 4 -0.08 -1.30 -8.74
CA PHE A 4 -1.48 -1.12 -9.14
C PHE A 4 -2.41 -1.10 -7.92
N LEU A 5 -2.27 -2.06 -7.00
CA LEU A 5 -3.11 -2.17 -5.80
C LEU A 5 -2.98 -0.97 -4.87
N MET A 6 -1.77 -0.44 -4.69
CA MET A 6 -1.54 0.73 -3.85
C MET A 6 -2.23 1.97 -4.45
N ARG A 7 -2.15 2.16 -5.78
CA ARG A 7 -2.88 3.23 -6.48
C ARG A 7 -4.39 3.06 -6.42
N SER A 8 -4.91 1.84 -6.54
CA SER A 8 -6.35 1.59 -6.46
C SER A 8 -6.90 1.88 -5.06
N VAL A 9 -6.17 1.55 -4.00
CA VAL A 9 -6.60 1.90 -2.64
C VAL A 9 -6.52 3.41 -2.40
N ASP A 10 -5.45 4.05 -2.85
CA ASP A 10 -5.24 5.49 -2.69
C ASP A 10 -6.23 6.34 -3.50
N ALA A 11 -6.37 6.07 -4.80
CA ALA A 11 -7.13 6.91 -5.72
C ALA A 11 -8.61 6.54 -5.86
N GLU A 12 -9.01 5.30 -5.51
CA GLU A 12 -10.40 4.85 -5.67
C GLU A 12 -11.07 4.61 -4.31
N LEU A 13 -10.40 3.90 -3.39
CA LEU A 13 -11.03 3.53 -2.11
C LEU A 13 -11.07 4.71 -1.14
N LEU A 14 -9.96 5.42 -0.94
CA LEU A 14 -9.90 6.58 -0.04
C LEU A 14 -10.69 7.79 -0.56
N GLU A 15 -10.83 7.91 -1.88
CA GLU A 15 -11.62 8.96 -2.52
C GLU A 15 -13.12 8.61 -2.65
N HIS A 16 -13.54 7.42 -2.22
CA HIS A 16 -14.93 7.03 -2.31
C HIS A 16 -15.79 7.83 -1.32
N PRO A 17 -16.88 8.50 -1.74
CA PRO A 17 -17.66 9.39 -0.87
C PRO A 17 -18.16 8.72 0.42
N ALA A 18 -18.64 7.49 0.34
CA ALA A 18 -19.10 6.75 1.52
C ALA A 18 -17.98 6.41 2.52
N ILE A 19 -16.72 6.31 2.06
CA ILE A 19 -15.54 6.11 2.91
C ILE A 19 -15.19 7.45 3.58
N GLN A 20 -15.23 8.56 2.83
CA GLN A 20 -14.93 9.89 3.36
C GLN A 20 -15.95 10.40 4.38
N GLU A 21 -17.23 10.02 4.21
CA GLU A 21 -18.31 10.40 5.13
C GLU A 21 -18.32 9.58 6.43
N ASN A 22 -17.55 8.49 6.51
CA ASN A 22 -17.49 7.61 7.67
C ASN A 22 -16.05 7.48 8.19
N GLU A 23 -15.77 8.13 9.33
CA GLU A 23 -14.43 8.18 9.93
C GLU A 23 -13.84 6.79 10.25
N ASP A 24 -14.68 5.84 10.71
CA ASP A 24 -14.25 4.48 11.00
C ASP A 24 -13.81 3.75 9.71
N TRP A 25 -14.56 3.94 8.63
CA TRP A 25 -14.26 3.32 7.35
C TRP A 25 -13.06 3.97 6.66
N SER A 26 -12.93 5.30 6.74
CA SER A 26 -11.73 6.03 6.31
C SER A 26 -10.48 5.50 7.02
N THR A 27 -10.54 5.38 8.35
CA THR A 27 -9.46 4.83 9.16
C THR A 27 -9.08 3.39 8.76
N LEU A 28 -10.06 2.56 8.40
CA LEU A 28 -9.81 1.20 7.91
C LEU A 28 -9.15 1.20 6.52
N ALA A 29 -9.59 2.07 5.62
CA ALA A 29 -9.01 2.22 4.29
C ALA A 29 -7.56 2.72 4.35
N GLU A 30 -7.26 3.68 5.23
CA GLU A 30 -5.89 4.16 5.47
C GLU A 30 -4.98 3.04 5.98
N LYS A 31 -5.47 2.21 6.91
CA LYS A 31 -4.72 1.04 7.41
C LYS A 31 -4.41 0.05 6.28
N ALA A 32 -5.36 -0.18 5.37
CA ALA A 32 -5.13 -1.04 4.21
C ALA A 32 -4.06 -0.47 3.28
N HIS A 33 -4.09 0.84 3.00
CA HIS A 33 -3.06 1.51 2.22
C HIS A 33 -1.67 1.38 2.87
N GLN A 34 -1.58 1.64 4.17
CA GLN A 34 -0.33 1.52 4.93
C GLN A 34 0.21 0.08 4.94
N ALA A 35 -0.67 -0.92 5.09
CA ALA A 35 -0.26 -2.33 5.04
C ALA A 35 0.31 -2.71 3.66
N LEU A 36 -0.32 -2.24 2.58
CA LEU A 36 0.20 -2.45 1.22
C LEU A 36 1.56 -1.79 1.03
N PHE A 37 1.74 -0.57 1.52
CA PHE A 37 3.03 0.12 1.47
C PHE A 37 4.14 -0.68 2.15
N VAL A 38 3.90 -1.16 3.39
CA VAL A 38 4.85 -1.98 4.14
C VAL A 38 5.18 -3.28 3.41
N LEU A 39 4.18 -3.93 2.81
CA LEU A 39 4.36 -5.13 2.02
C LEU A 39 5.29 -4.88 0.82
N TYR A 40 5.03 -3.84 0.03
CA TYR A 40 5.85 -3.53 -1.14
C TYR A 40 7.28 -3.11 -0.76
N GLN A 41 7.45 -2.38 0.34
CA GLN A 41 8.78 -2.08 0.89
C GLN A 41 9.53 -3.36 1.28
N SER A 42 8.85 -4.31 1.93
CA SER A 42 9.46 -5.59 2.33
C SER A 42 9.87 -6.44 1.13
N ILE A 43 9.04 -6.48 0.07
CA ILE A 43 9.37 -7.14 -1.20
C ILE A 43 10.60 -6.50 -1.84
N GLY A 44 10.64 -5.17 -1.90
CA GLY A 44 11.78 -4.43 -2.44
C GLY A 44 13.07 -4.65 -1.64
N ALA A 45 12.98 -4.65 -0.31
CA ALA A 45 14.11 -4.89 0.58
C ALA A 45 14.69 -6.31 0.41
N GLU A 46 13.84 -7.33 0.28
CA GLU A 46 14.30 -8.70 0.05
C GLU A 46 14.96 -8.85 -1.32
N SER A 47 14.40 -8.20 -2.34
CA SER A 47 14.95 -8.22 -3.71
C SER A 47 16.35 -7.60 -3.78
N LEU A 48 16.62 -6.55 -2.99
CA LEU A 48 17.94 -5.92 -2.88
C LEU A 48 18.93 -6.78 -2.09
N ARG A 49 18.45 -7.60 -1.15
CA ARG A 49 19.28 -8.49 -0.33
C ARG A 49 19.77 -9.70 -1.13
N ASP A 50 18.96 -10.20 -2.05
CA ASP A 50 19.30 -11.37 -2.87
C ASP A 50 20.23 -11.00 -4.06
N GLY A 51 20.09 -9.79 -4.61
CA GLY A 51 20.97 -9.26 -5.67
C GLY A 51 22.39 -8.89 -5.22
N GLY A 52 22.69 -8.98 -3.92
CA GLY A 52 24.03 -8.75 -3.35
C GLY A 52 24.87 -10.02 -3.16
N LYS A 53 24.35 -11.19 -3.55
CA LYS A 53 25.11 -12.45 -3.58
C LYS A 53 25.69 -12.71 -4.97
N GLU A 54 26.52 -11.80 -5.45
CA GLU A 54 27.48 -12.14 -6.51
C GLU A 54 28.73 -12.71 -5.84
N THR A 55 28.81 -14.04 -5.80
CA THR A 55 30.05 -14.81 -5.55
C THR A 55 30.96 -14.77 -6.76
#